data_AF-A0A3M0KXZ1-F1
#
_entry.id   AF-A0A3M0KXZ1-F1
#
_cell.length_a   1.000
_cell.length_b   1.000
_cell.length_c   1.000
_cell.angle_alpha   90.00
_cell.angle_beta   90.00
_cell.angle_gamma   90.00
#
_symmetry.space_group_name_H-M   'P 1'
#
loop_
_entity.id
_entity.type
_entity.pdbx_description
1 polymer ?
#
loop_
_entity_poly.entity_id
_entity_poly.type
_entity_poly.pdbx_seq_one_letter_code
_entity_poly.pdbx_strand_id
1 'polypeptide(L)'
;MVNTDMLMGTGNYTRADGQAGYEPLVQEQCQQTGMVALVQTLQLATSQQLFATIVQGIDEPFLCFAGRLTAAVEKQVSDPAARKFIIQSLAQGNCNAVCKRIIEALPGEPSMLDMVGACAKVYPSSQ
;
A
#
# COMPACT_ATOMS: atom_id res chain seq x y z
N MET A 1 31.87 -14.07 9.74
CA MET A 1 30.47 -14.39 9.38
C MET A 1 29.57 -13.56 10.27
N VAL A 2 28.71 -12.73 9.70
CA VAL A 2 27.79 -11.88 10.48
C VAL A 2 26.64 -12.73 11.02
N ASN A 3 26.26 -12.54 12.29
CA ASN A 3 25.14 -13.24 12.92
C ASN A 3 24.12 -12.25 13.50
N THR A 4 22.92 -12.73 13.82
CA THR A 4 21.80 -11.91 14.30
C THR A 4 22.11 -11.18 15.61
N ASP A 5 22.84 -11.83 16.53
CA ASP A 5 23.17 -11.21 17.83
C ASP A 5 24.14 -10.02 17.68
N MET A 6 25.04 -10.06 16.69
CA MET A 6 25.90 -8.92 16.35
C MET A 6 25.07 -7.73 15.85
N LEU A 7 24.10 -8.00 14.96
CA LEU A 7 23.24 -6.96 14.36
C LEU A 7 22.29 -6.31 15.36
N MET A 8 21.82 -7.09 16.34
CA MET A 8 20.90 -6.61 17.38
C MET A 8 21.63 -6.11 18.63
N GLY A 9 22.95 -6.32 18.74
CA GLY A 9 23.72 -6.00 19.95
C GLY A 9 23.31 -6.85 21.16
N THR A 10 22.85 -8.08 20.93
CA THR A 10 22.35 -9.00 21.96
C THR A 10 23.39 -10.05 22.34
N GLY A 11 23.12 -10.82 23.40
CA GLY A 11 23.99 -11.89 23.86
C GLY A 11 25.40 -11.39 24.22
N ASN A 12 26.41 -11.98 23.58
CA ASN A 12 27.82 -11.64 23.82
C ASN A 12 28.25 -10.29 23.23
N TYR A 13 27.37 -9.63 22.46
CA TYR A 13 27.69 -8.41 21.72
C TYR A 13 27.07 -7.16 22.33
N THR A 14 26.68 -7.20 23.60
CA THR A 14 26.02 -6.10 24.32
C THR A 14 26.96 -4.96 24.70
N ARG A 15 28.28 -5.19 24.74
CA ARG A 15 29.24 -4.18 25.17
C ARG A 15 29.63 -3.23 24.03
N ALA A 16 29.52 -1.93 24.27
CA ALA A 16 29.79 -0.89 23.28
C ALA A 16 31.25 -0.86 22.80
N ASP A 17 32.21 -1.17 23.66
CA ASP A 17 33.63 -1.28 23.30
C ASP A 17 33.89 -2.43 22.31
N GLY A 18 33.18 -3.55 22.48
CA GLY A 18 33.19 -4.65 21.51
C GLY A 18 32.55 -4.28 20.17
N GLN A 19 31.45 -3.51 20.20
CA GLN A 19 30.75 -3.04 19.00
C GLN A 19 31.57 -2.01 18.19
N ALA A 20 32.32 -1.13 18.87
CA ALA A 20 33.19 -0.16 18.21
C ALA A 20 34.29 -0.81 17.35
N GLY A 21 34.66 -2.06 17.67
CA GLY A 21 35.65 -2.85 16.92
C GLY A 21 35.08 -3.71 15.80
N TYR A 22 33.80 -3.56 15.44
CA TYR A 22 33.18 -4.36 14.38
C TYR A 22 33.87 -4.18 13.03
N GLU A 23 34.00 -5.29 12.30
CA GLU A 23 34.44 -5.25 10.90
C GLU A 23 33.48 -4.39 10.05
N PRO A 24 33.98 -3.71 9.01
CA PRO A 24 33.17 -2.82 8.17
C PRO A 24 31.88 -3.45 7.63
N LEU A 25 31.93 -4.73 7.25
CA LEU A 25 30.76 -5.46 6.74
C LEU A 25 29.63 -5.58 7.78
N VAL A 26 29.97 -5.78 9.05
CA VAL A 26 28.95 -5.84 10.13
C VAL A 26 28.30 -4.48 10.31
N GLN A 27 29.10 -3.41 10.26
CA GLN A 27 28.60 -2.03 10.38
C GLN A 27 27.68 -1.67 9.21
N GLU A 28 28.06 -2.03 7.98
CA GLU A 28 27.24 -1.82 6.78
C GLU A 28 25.89 -2.55 6.88
N GLN A 29 25.90 -3.81 7.35
CA GLN A 29 24.65 -4.55 7.57
C GLN A 29 23.80 -3.94 8.69
N CYS A 30 24.39 -3.54 9.82
CA CYS A 30 23.67 -2.82 10.86
C CYS A 30 23.00 -1.54 10.32
N GLN A 31 23.74 -0.75 9.53
CA GLN A 31 23.20 0.46 8.91
C GLN A 31 22.05 0.14 7.97
N GLN A 32 22.23 -0.83 7.06
CA GLN A 32 21.22 -1.17 6.07
C GLN A 32 19.94 -1.69 6.74
N THR A 33 20.07 -2.62 7.69
CA THR A 33 18.93 -3.17 8.43
C THR A 33 18.25 -2.09 9.27
N GLY A 34 19.02 -1.26 9.97
CA GLY A 34 18.48 -0.15 10.77
C GLY A 34 17.72 0.87 9.92
N MET A 35 18.23 1.19 8.74
CA MET A 35 17.57 2.11 7.80
C MET A 35 16.26 1.53 7.27
N VAL A 36 16.25 0.25 6.87
CA VAL A 36 15.02 -0.44 6.44
C VAL A 36 13.97 -0.44 7.55
N ALA A 37 14.37 -0.78 8.78
CA ALA A 37 13.47 -0.79 9.94
C ALA A 37 12.91 0.60 10.26
N LEU A 38 13.75 1.65 10.15
CA LEU A 38 13.32 3.03 10.33
C LEU A 38 12.28 3.46 9.28
N VAL A 39 12.55 3.19 7.99
CA VAL A 39 11.62 3.51 6.90
C VAL A 39 10.27 2.80 7.09
N GLN A 40 10.28 1.51 7.44
CA GLN A 40 9.06 0.76 7.71
C GLN A 40 8.29 1.34 8.91
N THR A 41 9.00 1.71 9.98
CA THR A 41 8.37 2.33 11.17
C THR A 41 7.72 3.66 10.83
N LEU A 42 8.37 4.51 10.03
CA LEU A 42 7.81 5.78 9.56
C LEU A 42 6.56 5.58 8.68
N GLN A 43 6.57 4.56 7.83
CA GLN A 43 5.40 4.20 7.02
C GLN A 43 4.21 3.76 7.87
N LEU A 44 4.47 3.01 8.95
CA LEU A 44 3.45 2.59 9.92
C LEU A 44 2.95 3.76 10.79
N ALA A 45 3.82 4.69 11.17
CA ALA A 45 3.49 5.84 12.00
C ALA A 45 2.70 6.94 11.27
N THR A 46 2.74 6.95 9.94
CA THR A 46 1.91 7.85 9.14
C THR A 46 0.44 7.44 9.34
N SER A 47 -0.44 8.35 9.74
CA SER A 47 -1.89 8.10 9.79
C SER A 47 -2.38 7.74 8.38
N GLN A 48 -2.41 6.45 8.08
CA GLN A 48 -2.90 5.95 6.80
C GLN A 48 -4.42 5.94 6.85
N GLN A 49 -5.05 6.60 5.88
CA GLN A 49 -6.47 6.39 5.65
C GLN A 49 -6.66 4.89 5.37
N LEU A 50 -7.44 4.21 6.23
CA LEU A 50 -7.77 2.80 6.04
C LEU A 50 -8.41 2.65 4.67
N PHE A 51 -7.90 1.72 3.85
CA PHE A 51 -8.39 1.57 2.48
C PHE A 51 -9.92 1.33 2.42
N ALA A 52 -10.50 0.71 3.45
CA ALA A 52 -11.93 0.47 3.58
C ALA A 52 -12.77 1.76 3.69
N THR A 53 -12.16 2.88 4.11
CA THR A 53 -12.82 4.18 4.27
C THR A 53 -12.74 5.06 3.02
N ILE A 54 -12.05 4.60 1.97
CA ILE A 54 -11.94 5.33 0.72
C ILE A 54 -13.24 5.18 -0.06
N VAL A 55 -13.94 6.29 -0.22
CA VAL A 55 -15.19 6.40 -0.97
C VAL A 55 -15.00 7.43 -2.07
N GLN A 56 -15.63 7.18 -3.22
CA GLN A 56 -15.63 8.11 -4.34
C GLN A 56 -16.46 9.35 -3.96
N GLY A 57 -15.88 10.53 -4.15
CA GLY A 57 -16.60 11.80 -4.01
C GLY A 57 -17.77 11.92 -4.99
N ILE A 58 -18.73 12.79 -4.67
CA ILE A 58 -19.91 13.03 -5.52
C ILE A 58 -19.49 13.44 -6.94
N ASP A 59 -18.51 14.32 -7.05
CA ASP A 59 -17.98 14.83 -8.32
C ASP A 59 -16.58 14.28 -8.68
N GLU A 60 -16.13 13.26 -7.96
CA GLU A 60 -14.81 12.68 -8.22
C GLU A 60 -14.86 11.72 -9.41
N PRO A 61 -13.98 11.88 -10.42
CA PRO A 61 -13.85 10.90 -11.50
C PRO A 61 -13.49 9.52 -10.97
N PHE A 62 -14.11 8.47 -11.50
CA PHE A 62 -13.90 7.10 -11.04
C PHE A 62 -12.43 6.67 -11.11
N LEU A 63 -11.70 7.10 -12.14
CA LEU A 63 -10.28 6.82 -12.29
C LEU A 63 -9.44 7.41 -11.15
N CYS A 64 -9.74 8.64 -10.72
CA CYS A 64 -9.06 9.28 -9.59
C CYS A 64 -9.32 8.51 -8.29
N PHE A 65 -10.57 8.16 -8.04
CA PHE A 65 -10.97 7.33 -6.89
C PHE A 65 -10.27 5.97 -6.90
N ALA A 66 -10.29 5.25 -8.03
CA ALA A 66 -9.64 3.96 -8.18
C ALA A 66 -8.13 4.05 -7.97
N GLY A 67 -7.49 5.15 -8.38
CA GLY A 67 -6.08 5.43 -8.11
C GLY A 67 -5.78 5.57 -6.62
N ARG A 68 -6.59 6.36 -5.88
CA ARG A 68 -6.44 6.51 -4.43
C ARG A 68 -6.65 5.19 -3.69
N LEU A 69 -7.68 4.43 -4.07
CA LEU A 69 -7.99 3.13 -3.50
C LEU A 69 -6.84 2.13 -3.73
N THR A 70 -6.33 2.04 -4.97
CA THR A 70 -5.23 1.14 -5.34
C THR A 70 -3.98 1.44 -4.52
N ALA A 71 -3.57 2.71 -4.46
CA ALA A 71 -2.40 3.12 -3.70
C ALA A 71 -2.51 2.77 -2.20
N ALA A 72 -3.71 2.95 -1.61
CA ALA A 72 -3.93 2.62 -0.20
C ALA A 72 -3.91 1.11 0.06
N VAL A 73 -4.51 0.30 -0.82
CA VAL A 73 -4.51 -1.17 -0.70
C VAL A 73 -3.10 -1.73 -0.88
N GLU A 74 -2.34 -1.26 -1.86
CA GLU A 74 -0.95 -1.70 -2.08
C GLU A 74 -0.04 -1.38 -0.90
N LYS A 75 -0.31 -0.28 -0.19
CA LYS A 75 0.43 0.11 1.01
C LYS A 75 0.09 -0.73 2.25
N GLN A 76 -1.15 -1.19 2.36
CA GLN A 76 -1.67 -1.86 3.57
C GLN A 76 -1.78 -3.38 3.47
N VAL A 77 -1.82 -3.93 2.24
CA VAL A 77 -2.01 -5.37 2.00
C VAL A 77 -0.76 -5.92 1.31
N SER A 78 -0.10 -6.92 1.90
CA SER A 78 1.12 -7.50 1.32
C SER A 78 0.86 -8.52 0.21
N ASP A 79 -0.24 -9.29 0.30
CA ASP A 79 -0.55 -10.36 -0.65
C ASP A 79 -1.12 -9.82 -1.98
N PRO A 80 -0.45 -10.04 -3.13
CA PRO A 80 -0.91 -9.54 -4.43
C PRO A 80 -2.28 -10.09 -4.87
N ALA A 81 -2.61 -11.33 -4.51
CA ALA A 81 -3.90 -11.93 -4.87
C ALA A 81 -5.04 -11.24 -4.10
N ALA A 82 -4.86 -11.03 -2.79
CA ALA A 82 -5.79 -10.29 -1.95
C ALA A 82 -5.96 -8.83 -2.42
N ARG A 83 -4.88 -8.14 -2.83
CA ARG A 83 -4.96 -6.75 -3.34
C ARG A 83 -5.97 -6.63 -4.47
N LYS A 84 -5.87 -7.50 -5.49
CA LYS A 84 -6.75 -7.47 -6.66
C LYS A 84 -8.22 -7.62 -6.25
N PHE A 85 -8.51 -8.60 -5.40
CA PHE A 85 -9.86 -8.86 -4.93
C PHE A 85 -10.43 -7.69 -4.11
N ILE A 86 -9.65 -7.17 -3.15
CA ILE A 86 -10.05 -6.05 -2.29
C ILE A 86 -10.31 -4.79 -3.12
N ILE A 87 -9.41 -4.44 -4.05
CA ILE A 87 -9.58 -3.26 -4.92
C ILE A 87 -10.86 -3.39 -5.72
N GLN A 88 -11.12 -4.54 -6.35
CA GLN A 88 -12.30 -4.74 -7.18
C GLN A 88 -13.59 -4.66 -6.35
N SER A 89 -13.64 -5.33 -5.19
CA SER A 89 -14.81 -5.32 -4.31
C SER A 89 -15.12 -3.91 -3.78
N LEU A 90 -14.10 -3.18 -3.31
CA LEU A 90 -14.27 -1.82 -2.80
C LEU A 90 -14.56 -0.79 -3.90
N ALA A 91 -14.01 -0.97 -5.11
CA ALA A 91 -14.34 -0.10 -6.23
C ALA A 91 -15.82 -0.19 -6.61
N GLN A 92 -16.43 -1.37 -6.52
CA GLN A 92 -17.87 -1.53 -6.71
C GLN A 92 -18.68 -0.99 -5.52
N GLY A 93 -18.29 -1.33 -4.29
CA GLY A 93 -19.04 -0.99 -3.08
C GLY A 93 -19.00 0.49 -2.70
N ASN A 94 -17.87 1.16 -2.93
CA ASN A 94 -17.59 2.51 -2.44
C ASN A 94 -17.61 3.58 -3.56
N CYS A 95 -18.04 3.22 -4.77
CA CYS A 95 -18.25 4.20 -5.83
C CYS A 95 -19.48 5.08 -5.54
N ASN A 96 -19.52 6.24 -6.19
CA ASN A 96 -20.64 7.17 -6.04
C ASN A 96 -21.89 6.63 -6.73
N ALA A 97 -23.05 7.21 -6.41
CA ALA A 97 -24.34 6.71 -6.89
C ALA A 97 -24.47 6.65 -8.43
N VAL A 98 -23.77 7.52 -9.16
CA VAL A 98 -23.79 7.53 -10.62
C VAL A 98 -22.98 6.36 -11.18
N CYS A 99 -21.74 6.20 -10.71
CA CYS A 99 -20.87 5.10 -11.11
C CYS A 99 -21.47 3.75 -10.70
N LYS A 100 -22.10 3.68 -9.53
CA LYS A 100 -22.77 2.48 -9.02
C LYS A 100 -23.83 1.97 -10.00
N ARG A 101 -24.73 2.85 -10.47
CA ARG A 101 -25.76 2.47 -11.46
C ARG A 101 -25.16 1.99 -12.78
N ILE A 102 -24.06 2.59 -13.22
CA ILE A 102 -23.38 2.20 -14.46
C ILE A 102 -22.75 0.82 -14.31
N ILE A 103 -22.08 0.56 -13.19
CA ILE A 103 -21.41 -0.70 -12.90
C ILE A 103 -22.43 -1.84 -12.72
N GLU A 104 -23.53 -1.59 -12.01
CA GLU A 104 -24.63 -2.56 -11.81
C GLU A 104 -25.34 -2.94 -13.12
N ALA A 105 -25.22 -2.11 -14.17
CA ALA A 105 -25.75 -2.41 -15.50
C ALA A 105 -24.79 -3.24 -16.37
N LEU A 106 -23.56 -3.47 -15.92
CA LEU A 106 -22.60 -4.33 -16.64
C LEU A 106 -22.96 -5.81 -16.44
N PRO A 107 -22.72 -6.67 -17.45
CA PRO A 107 -22.97 -8.09 -17.33
C PRO A 107 -21.92 -8.78 -16.44
N GLY A 108 -22.38 -9.73 -15.61
CA GLY A 108 -21.50 -10.57 -14.78
C GLY A 108 -20.78 -9.79 -13.68
N GLU A 109 -19.56 -10.23 -13.33
CA GLU A 109 -18.69 -9.52 -12.41
C GLU A 109 -17.70 -8.65 -13.20
N PRO A 110 -17.92 -7.33 -13.30
CA PRO A 110 -17.07 -6.46 -14.10
C PRO A 110 -15.67 -6.38 -13.51
N SER A 111 -14.66 -6.38 -14.37
CA SER A 111 -13.28 -6.13 -13.97
C SER A 111 -13.06 -4.64 -13.66
N MET A 112 -11.94 -4.32 -13.01
CA MET A 112 -11.56 -2.91 -12.78
C MET A 112 -11.49 -2.10 -14.08
N LEU A 113 -11.01 -2.71 -15.17
CA LEU A 113 -10.92 -2.04 -16.46
C LEU A 113 -12.31 -1.72 -17.03
N ASP A 114 -13.26 -2.65 -16.89
CA ASP A 114 -14.64 -2.47 -17.34
C ASP A 114 -15.31 -1.32 -16.57
N MET A 115 -15.11 -1.27 -15.24
CA MET A 115 -15.66 -0.21 -14.39
C MET A 115 -15.09 1.17 -14.77
N VAL A 116 -13.77 1.28 -14.96
CA VAL A 116 -13.12 2.52 -15.38
C VAL A 116 -13.65 2.97 -16.74
N GLY A 117 -13.70 2.07 -17.73
CA GLY A 117 -14.19 2.39 -19.07
C GLY A 117 -15.65 2.81 -19.09
N ALA A 118 -16.50 2.17 -18.29
CA ALA A 118 -17.92 2.49 -18.20
C ALA A 118 -18.15 3.85 -17.50
N CYS A 119 -17.43 4.12 -16.41
CA CYS A 119 -17.62 5.33 -15.61
C CYS A 119 -16.94 6.58 -16.20
N ALA A 120 -15.96 6.42 -17.09
CA ALA A 120 -15.28 7.54 -17.75
C ALA A 120 -16.22 8.44 -18.57
N LYS A 121 -17.41 7.94 -18.95
CA LYS A 121 -18.41 8.70 -19.72
C LYS A 121 -19.15 9.76 -18.89
N VAL A 122 -19.05 9.71 -17.56
CA VAL A 122 -19.74 10.62 -16.63
C VAL A 122 -19.01 11.95 -16.49
N TYR A 123 -17.68 11.89 -16.42
CA TYR A 123 -16.79 13.04 -16.37
C TYR A 123 -15.80 12.87 -17.52
N PRO A 124 -16.07 13.43 -18.71
CA PRO A 124 -15.11 13.36 -19.80
C PRO A 124 -13.81 13.95 -19.29
N SER A 125 -12.78 13.11 -19.24
CA SER A 125 -11.42 13.52 -18.90
C SER A 125 -11.11 14.77 -19.71
N SER A 126 -10.85 15.90 -19.04
CA SER A 126 -10.36 17.09 -19.73
C SER A 126 -9.04 16.69 -20.39
N GLN A 127 -9.07 16.51 -21.71
CA GLN A 127 -7.88 16.34 -22.54
C GLN A 127 -7.04 17.62 -22.49
#